data_AF-A0A1X9YH48-F1
#
_entry.id   AF-A0A1X9YH48-F1
#
_cell.length_a   1.000
_cell.length_b   1.000
_cell.length_c   1.000
_cell.angle_alpha   90.00
_cell.angle_beta   90.00
_cell.angle_gamma   90.00
#
_symmetry.space_group_name_H-M   'P 1'
#
loop_
_entity.id
_entity.type
_entity.pdbx_description
1 polymer ?
#
loop_
_entity_poly.entity_id
_entity_poly.type
_entity_poly.pdbx_seq_one_letter_code
_entity_poly.pdbx_strand_id
1 'polypeptide(L)'
;MELLDAISKSVTTLEVRVADQKQRARQREEHVRQCEDTTAQMRGKLDDATARLTARETAVEWLNEQVGQAVTERRKAELQLEEARSKLADAARAKADLQSAQSSIKARQQELTAMAKRLEKVEKANSIATEQRNWLVELYTVLAGRPSWWVLMPQEWRNRREHELLRRNKVFDAKRYLERYPDVSAAGMDPVRHYIMHGMIEGRRFDR
;
A
#
# COMPACT_ATOMS: atom_id res chain seq x y z
N MET A 1 102.37 -68.04 -64.09
CA MET A 1 101.66 -68.37 -62.83
C MET A 1 101.28 -67.13 -62.02
N GLU A 2 102.06 -66.05 -62.01
CA GLU A 2 101.77 -64.83 -61.23
C GLU A 2 100.49 -64.06 -61.66
N LEU A 3 100.18 -64.01 -62.95
CA LEU A 3 98.98 -63.32 -63.45
C LEU A 3 97.66 -63.98 -62.99
N LEU A 4 97.63 -65.31 -62.87
CA LEU A 4 96.44 -66.06 -62.42
C LEU A 4 96.19 -65.86 -60.92
N ASP A 5 97.24 -65.78 -60.10
CA ASP A 5 97.14 -65.52 -58.66
C ASP A 5 96.70 -64.06 -58.36
N ALA A 6 97.19 -63.09 -59.13
CA ALA A 6 96.77 -61.69 -59.02
C ALA A 6 95.30 -61.48 -59.43
N ILE A 7 94.85 -62.17 -60.48
CA ILE A 7 93.44 -62.16 -60.89
C ILE A 7 92.56 -62.83 -59.82
N SER A 8 92.99 -63.97 -59.27
CA SER A 8 92.26 -64.66 -58.21
C SER A 8 92.10 -63.79 -56.96
N LYS A 9 93.18 -63.14 -56.48
CA LYS A 9 93.14 -62.20 -55.35
C LYS A 9 92.22 -61.00 -55.61
N SER A 10 92.26 -60.44 -56.83
CA SER A 10 91.39 -59.34 -57.25
C SER A 10 89.92 -59.76 -57.26
N VAL A 11 89.59 -60.95 -57.79
CA VAL A 11 88.23 -61.52 -57.78
C VAL A 11 87.74 -61.71 -56.35
N THR A 12 88.51 -62.33 -55.45
CA THR A 12 88.11 -62.47 -54.04
C THR A 12 87.93 -61.12 -53.33
N THR A 13 88.75 -60.12 -53.65
CA THR A 13 88.62 -58.77 -53.07
C THR A 13 87.34 -58.08 -53.56
N LEU A 14 87.00 -58.25 -54.84
CA LEU A 14 85.76 -57.75 -55.41
C LEU A 14 84.55 -58.49 -54.84
N GLU A 15 84.62 -59.81 -54.63
CA GLU A 15 83.56 -60.59 -53.99
C GLU A 15 83.27 -60.12 -52.56
N VAL A 16 84.31 -59.90 -51.74
CA VAL A 16 84.17 -59.34 -50.38
C VAL A 16 83.58 -57.94 -50.42
N ARG A 17 84.01 -57.09 -51.37
CA ARG A 17 83.50 -55.72 -51.52
C ARG A 17 82.04 -55.70 -51.97
N VAL A 18 81.64 -56.62 -52.84
CA VAL A 18 80.24 -56.82 -53.26
C VAL A 18 79.41 -57.33 -52.08
N ALA A 19 79.94 -58.23 -51.24
CA ALA A 19 79.26 -58.70 -50.03
C ALA A 19 79.05 -57.57 -49.00
N ASP A 20 80.06 -56.75 -48.73
CA ASP A 20 79.97 -55.57 -47.85
C ASP A 20 78.98 -54.52 -48.41
N GLN A 21 79.02 -54.26 -49.73
CA GLN A 21 78.04 -53.39 -50.40
C GLN A 21 76.61 -53.91 -50.25
N LYS A 22 76.38 -55.22 -50.40
CA LYS A 22 75.07 -55.85 -50.19
C LYS A 22 74.61 -55.76 -48.73
N GLN A 23 75.52 -55.98 -47.77
CA GLN A 23 75.22 -55.85 -46.34
C GLN A 23 74.81 -54.41 -45.99
N ARG A 24 75.55 -53.41 -46.48
CA ARG A 24 75.24 -51.99 -46.30
C ARG A 24 73.94 -51.58 -46.99
N ALA A 25 73.64 -52.14 -48.17
CA ALA A 25 72.36 -51.91 -48.85
C ALA A 25 71.19 -52.42 -47.99
N ARG A 26 71.28 -53.65 -47.46
CA ARG A 26 70.26 -54.20 -46.54
C ARG A 26 70.08 -53.37 -45.28
N GLN A 27 71.17 -52.90 -44.66
CA GLN A 27 71.09 -52.02 -43.48
C GLN A 27 70.42 -50.68 -43.79
N ARG A 28 70.67 -50.13 -44.99
CA ARG A 28 70.00 -48.89 -45.45
C ARG A 28 68.52 -49.13 -45.73
N GLU A 29 68.16 -50.24 -46.38
CA GLU A 29 66.77 -50.63 -46.62
C GLU A 29 66.00 -50.78 -45.30
N GLU A 30 66.60 -51.43 -44.29
CA GLU A 30 65.99 -51.56 -42.96
C GLU A 30 65.83 -50.20 -42.27
N HIS A 31 66.84 -49.32 -42.34
CA HIS A 31 66.74 -47.96 -41.80
C HIS A 31 65.65 -47.12 -42.49
N VAL A 32 65.54 -47.23 -43.82
CA VAL A 32 64.49 -46.56 -44.59
C VAL A 32 63.13 -47.08 -44.14
N ARG A 33 62.95 -48.40 -43.99
CA ARG A 33 61.72 -49.01 -43.50
C ARG A 33 61.36 -48.53 -42.09
N GLN A 34 62.33 -48.44 -41.18
CA GLN A 34 62.12 -47.92 -39.83
C GLN A 34 61.71 -46.42 -39.83
N CYS A 35 62.32 -45.63 -40.70
CA CYS A 35 61.92 -44.23 -40.92
C CYS A 35 60.51 -44.13 -41.52
N GLU A 36 60.14 -45.00 -42.45
CA GLU A 36 58.79 -45.07 -43.03
C GLU A 36 57.74 -45.45 -41.98
N ASP A 37 58.00 -46.45 -41.15
CA ASP A 37 57.09 -46.86 -40.07
C ASP A 37 56.89 -45.75 -39.02
N THR A 38 57.98 -45.08 -38.62
CA THR A 38 57.89 -43.96 -37.66
C THR A 38 57.18 -42.74 -38.25
N THR A 39 57.42 -42.40 -39.51
CA THR A 39 56.67 -41.32 -40.18
C THR A 39 55.19 -41.66 -40.36
N ALA A 40 54.86 -42.91 -40.67
CA ALA A 40 53.47 -43.38 -40.70
C ALA A 40 52.81 -43.28 -39.32
N GLN A 41 53.51 -43.69 -38.25
CA GLN A 41 53.01 -43.59 -36.88
C GLN A 41 52.79 -42.12 -36.46
N MET A 42 53.73 -41.23 -36.77
CA MET A 42 53.60 -39.80 -36.47
C MET A 42 52.46 -39.16 -37.26
N ARG A 43 52.28 -39.53 -38.54
CA ARG A 43 51.15 -39.07 -39.36
C ARG A 43 49.82 -39.50 -38.74
N GLY A 44 49.68 -40.76 -38.33
CA GLY A 44 48.47 -41.24 -37.64
C GLY A 44 48.18 -40.51 -36.32
N LYS A 45 49.21 -40.17 -35.53
CA LYS A 45 49.05 -39.33 -34.32
C LYS A 45 48.61 -37.90 -34.66
N LEU A 46 49.14 -37.33 -35.73
CA LEU A 46 48.76 -35.99 -36.20
C LEU A 46 47.30 -35.97 -36.69
N ASP A 47 46.87 -37.00 -37.40
CA ASP A 47 45.50 -37.15 -37.88
C ASP A 47 44.51 -37.27 -36.70
N ASP A 48 44.83 -38.07 -35.68
CA ASP A 48 44.03 -38.19 -34.45
C ASP A 48 43.99 -36.86 -33.65
N ALA A 49 45.12 -36.16 -33.55
CA ALA A 49 45.16 -34.85 -32.90
C ALA A 49 44.30 -33.81 -33.65
N THR A 50 44.38 -33.79 -34.98
CA THR A 50 43.56 -32.92 -35.83
C THR A 50 42.07 -33.22 -35.65
N ALA A 51 41.68 -34.49 -35.65
CA ALA A 51 40.29 -34.90 -35.43
C ALA A 51 39.77 -34.49 -34.03
N ARG A 52 40.62 -34.54 -33.00
CA ARG A 52 40.25 -34.06 -31.65
C ARG A 52 40.12 -32.55 -31.59
N LEU A 53 40.95 -31.80 -32.32
CA LEU A 53 40.86 -30.34 -32.37
C LEU A 53 39.57 -29.91 -33.06
N THR A 54 39.23 -30.48 -34.22
CA THR A 54 37.98 -30.15 -34.93
C THR A 54 36.74 -30.51 -34.11
N ALA A 55 36.77 -31.64 -33.39
CA ALA A 55 35.70 -32.01 -32.46
C ALA A 55 35.56 -31.02 -31.29
N ARG A 56 36.66 -30.42 -30.81
CA ARG A 56 36.61 -29.39 -29.76
C ARG A 56 36.16 -28.04 -30.30
N GLU A 57 36.56 -27.67 -31.51
CA GLU A 57 36.13 -26.44 -32.18
C GLU A 57 34.61 -26.42 -32.35
N THR A 58 34.03 -27.50 -32.89
CA THR A 58 32.58 -27.65 -33.02
C THR A 58 31.85 -27.63 -31.67
N ALA A 59 32.42 -28.23 -30.62
CA ALA A 59 31.86 -28.16 -29.28
C ALA A 59 31.88 -26.73 -28.70
N VAL A 60 32.93 -25.95 -28.97
CA VAL A 60 33.02 -24.54 -28.56
C VAL A 60 32.00 -23.68 -29.31
N GLU A 61 31.82 -23.90 -30.61
CA GLU A 61 30.79 -23.21 -31.41
C GLU A 61 29.39 -23.47 -30.85
N TRP A 62 29.08 -24.74 -30.55
CA TRP A 62 27.81 -25.11 -29.94
C TRP A 62 27.62 -24.44 -28.56
N LEU A 63 28.64 -24.46 -27.70
CA LEU A 63 28.58 -23.81 -26.40
C LEU A 63 28.39 -22.29 -26.52
N ASN A 64 29.05 -21.65 -27.48
CA ASN A 64 28.89 -20.22 -27.73
C ASN A 64 27.46 -19.87 -28.14
N GLU A 65 26.83 -20.69 -28.97
CA GLU A 65 25.43 -20.50 -29.34
C GLU A 65 24.49 -20.67 -28.13
N GLN A 66 24.71 -21.68 -27.30
CA GLN A 66 23.95 -21.87 -26.06
C GLN A 66 24.10 -20.70 -25.08
N VAL A 67 25.32 -20.19 -24.90
CA VAL A 67 25.59 -19.01 -24.07
C VAL A 67 24.89 -17.78 -24.66
N GLY A 68 24.92 -17.60 -25.98
CA GLY A 68 24.22 -16.53 -26.66
C GLY A 68 22.72 -16.55 -26.37
N GLN A 69 22.09 -17.72 -26.50
CA GLN A 69 20.67 -17.91 -26.16
C GLN A 69 20.40 -17.58 -24.69
N ALA A 70 21.18 -18.14 -23.77
CA ALA A 70 21.03 -17.91 -22.33
C ALA A 70 21.15 -16.42 -21.95
N VAL A 71 22.07 -15.67 -22.58
CA VAL A 71 22.23 -14.23 -22.37
C VAL A 71 20.99 -13.46 -22.85
N THR A 72 20.43 -13.83 -23.99
CA THR A 72 19.21 -13.17 -24.49
C THR A 72 18.00 -13.42 -23.59
N GLU A 73 17.83 -14.64 -23.09
CA GLU A 73 16.76 -14.99 -22.15
C GLU A 73 16.94 -14.28 -20.81
N ARG A 74 18.18 -14.21 -20.29
CA ARG A 74 18.49 -13.44 -19.07
C ARG A 74 18.12 -11.97 -19.24
N ARG A 75 18.46 -11.37 -20.38
CA ARG A 75 18.14 -9.96 -20.68
C ARG A 75 16.63 -9.72 -20.72
N LYS A 76 15.85 -10.64 -21.30
CA LYS A 76 14.38 -10.56 -21.28
C LYS A 76 13.83 -10.62 -19.85
N ALA A 77 14.34 -11.55 -19.04
CA ALA A 77 13.93 -11.70 -17.65
C ALA A 77 14.29 -10.46 -16.80
N GLU A 78 15.46 -9.85 -17.02
CA GLU A 78 15.88 -8.61 -16.35
C GLU A 78 14.93 -7.45 -16.67
N LEU A 79 14.52 -7.29 -17.93
CA LEU A 79 13.55 -6.26 -18.34
C LEU A 79 12.18 -6.48 -17.68
N GLN A 80 11.69 -7.72 -17.65
CA GLN A 80 10.43 -8.06 -16.98
C GLN A 80 10.49 -7.81 -15.48
N LEU A 81 11.63 -8.09 -14.84
CA LEU A 81 11.83 -7.82 -13.42
C LEU A 81 11.79 -6.33 -13.12
N GLU A 82 12.41 -5.51 -13.97
CA GLU A 82 12.40 -4.05 -13.79
C GLU A 82 10.99 -3.47 -13.98
N GLU A 83 10.25 -3.96 -14.98
CA GLU A 83 8.85 -3.59 -15.18
C GLU A 83 7.98 -3.97 -13.96
N ALA A 84 8.16 -5.18 -13.43
CA ALA A 84 7.43 -5.64 -12.24
C ALA A 84 7.78 -4.80 -10.99
N ARG A 85 9.04 -4.40 -10.83
CA ARG A 85 9.49 -3.51 -9.75
C ARG A 85 8.86 -2.13 -9.85
N SER A 86 8.81 -1.55 -11.06
CA SER A 86 8.14 -0.26 -11.27
C SER A 86 6.66 -0.34 -10.88
N LYS A 87 5.94 -1.37 -11.34
CA LYS A 87 4.53 -1.58 -10.99
C LYS A 87 4.33 -1.76 -9.48
N LEU A 88 5.24 -2.46 -8.81
CA LEU A 88 5.19 -2.64 -7.36
C LEU A 88 5.39 -1.31 -6.62
N ALA A 89 6.32 -0.46 -7.10
CA ALA A 89 6.55 0.87 -6.53
C ALA A 89 5.31 1.77 -6.69
N ASP A 90 4.65 1.75 -7.85
CA ASP A 90 3.43 2.51 -8.07
C ASP A 90 2.26 1.99 -7.24
N ALA A 91 2.12 0.67 -7.10
CA ALA A 91 1.13 0.07 -6.20
C ALA A 91 1.37 0.44 -4.72
N ALA A 92 2.63 0.51 -4.30
CA ALA A 92 2.99 0.94 -2.95
C ALA A 92 2.64 2.42 -2.70
N ARG A 93 2.88 3.30 -3.68
CA ARG A 93 2.46 4.72 -3.64
C ARG A 93 0.94 4.84 -3.53
N ALA A 94 0.20 4.17 -4.42
CA ALA A 94 -1.26 4.18 -4.41
C ALA A 94 -1.83 3.68 -3.07
N LYS A 95 -1.20 2.66 -2.46
CA LYS A 95 -1.59 2.16 -1.13
C LYS A 95 -1.36 3.21 -0.04
N ALA A 96 -0.24 3.93 -0.07
CA ALA A 96 0.04 5.01 0.88
C ALA A 96 -0.97 6.15 0.75
N ASP A 97 -1.30 6.55 -0.48
CA ASP A 97 -2.32 7.56 -0.76
C ASP A 97 -3.69 7.14 -0.25
N LEU A 98 -4.07 5.87 -0.46
CA LEU A 98 -5.32 5.32 0.06
C LEU A 98 -5.39 5.38 1.59
N GLN A 99 -4.30 5.05 2.28
CA GLN A 99 -4.23 5.11 3.74
C GLN A 99 -4.37 6.56 4.25
N SER A 100 -3.74 7.52 3.58
CA SER A 100 -3.87 8.95 3.89
C SER A 100 -5.29 9.48 3.64
N ALA A 101 -5.93 9.04 2.55
CA ALA A 101 -7.32 9.38 2.27
C ALA A 101 -8.27 8.79 3.32
N GLN A 102 -8.05 7.54 3.74
CA GLN A 102 -8.84 6.88 4.78
C GLN A 102 -8.74 7.59 6.13
N SER A 103 -7.54 8.00 6.55
CA SER A 103 -7.35 8.75 7.80
C SER A 103 -8.04 10.11 7.75
N SER A 104 -7.97 10.80 6.60
CA SER A 104 -8.65 12.08 6.37
C SER A 104 -10.18 11.95 6.41
N ILE A 105 -10.74 10.90 5.80
CA ILE A 105 -12.18 10.60 5.85
C ILE A 105 -12.62 10.35 7.30
N LYS A 106 -11.86 9.55 8.04
CA LYS A 106 -12.15 9.27 9.45
C LYS A 106 -12.15 10.54 10.31
N ALA A 107 -11.19 11.43 10.10
CA ALA A 107 -11.13 12.72 10.78
C ALA A 107 -12.36 13.59 10.47
N ARG A 108 -12.73 13.72 9.19
CA ARG A 108 -13.94 14.46 8.79
C ARG A 108 -15.23 13.86 9.34
N GLN A 109 -15.31 12.54 9.45
CA GLN A 109 -16.46 11.89 10.10
C GLN A 109 -16.57 12.27 11.58
N GLN A 110 -15.44 12.32 12.29
CA GLN A 110 -15.42 12.78 13.69
C GLN A 110 -15.88 14.24 13.80
N GLU A 111 -15.41 15.13 12.91
CA GLU A 111 -15.87 16.52 12.87
C GLU A 111 -17.37 16.62 12.60
N LEU A 112 -17.90 15.89 11.62
CA LEU A 112 -19.33 15.88 11.31
C LEU A 112 -20.16 15.40 12.50
N THR A 113 -19.72 14.37 13.22
CA THR A 113 -20.42 13.92 14.43
C THR A 113 -20.39 14.97 15.55
N ALA A 114 -19.28 15.70 15.70
CA ALA A 114 -19.18 16.79 16.67
C ALA A 114 -20.09 17.97 16.29
N MET A 115 -20.14 18.32 15.01
CA MET A 115 -21.03 19.35 14.48
C MET A 115 -22.50 18.98 14.65
N ALA A 116 -22.88 17.73 14.35
CA ALA A 116 -24.25 17.24 14.54
C ALA A 116 -24.72 17.37 15.99
N LYS A 117 -23.88 17.00 16.98
CA LYS A 117 -24.19 17.19 18.41
C LYS A 117 -24.37 18.66 18.79
N ARG A 118 -23.56 19.56 18.20
CA ARG A 118 -23.69 21.00 18.44
C ARG A 118 -24.99 21.54 17.86
N LEU A 119 -25.35 21.13 16.65
CA LEU A 119 -26.62 21.49 16.01
C LEU A 119 -27.81 21.01 16.84
N GLU A 120 -27.82 19.75 17.29
CA GLU A 120 -28.89 19.22 18.15
C GLU A 120 -29.07 20.07 19.43
N LYS A 121 -27.97 20.50 20.05
CA LYS A 121 -28.02 21.36 21.23
C LYS A 121 -28.63 22.74 20.92
N VAL A 122 -28.24 23.33 19.78
CA VAL A 122 -28.76 24.62 19.34
C VAL A 122 -30.25 24.52 18.98
N GLU A 123 -30.66 23.46 18.29
CA GLU A 123 -32.06 23.20 17.94
C GLU A 123 -32.93 23.06 19.19
N LYS A 124 -32.48 22.28 20.19
CA LYS A 124 -33.16 22.16 21.48
C LYS A 124 -33.29 23.51 22.20
N ALA A 125 -32.22 24.29 22.26
CA ALA A 125 -32.25 25.61 22.88
C ALA A 125 -33.20 26.56 22.14
N ASN A 126 -33.19 26.52 20.81
CA ASN A 126 -34.06 27.35 19.97
C ASN A 126 -35.54 26.95 20.09
N SER A 127 -35.82 25.64 20.19
CA SER A 127 -37.17 25.12 20.46
C SER A 127 -37.71 25.62 21.80
N ILE A 128 -36.90 25.53 22.87
CA ILE A 128 -37.27 26.04 24.20
C ILE A 128 -37.52 27.56 24.15
N ALA A 129 -36.62 28.32 23.51
CA ALA A 129 -36.77 29.77 23.36
C ALA A 129 -38.04 30.13 22.57
N THR A 130 -38.38 29.33 21.56
CA THR A 130 -39.60 29.51 20.75
C THR A 130 -40.85 29.25 21.58
N GLU A 131 -40.89 28.16 22.36
CA GLU A 131 -42.00 27.86 23.27
C GLU A 131 -42.19 28.97 24.31
N GLN A 132 -41.10 29.41 24.92
CA GLN A 132 -41.06 30.50 25.89
C GLN A 132 -41.59 31.82 25.30
N ARG A 133 -41.14 32.18 24.10
CA ARG A 133 -41.62 33.38 23.38
C ARG A 133 -43.11 33.28 23.07
N ASN A 134 -43.56 32.14 22.55
CA ASN A 134 -44.98 31.95 22.19
C ASN A 134 -45.86 32.03 23.44
N TRP A 135 -45.41 31.45 24.55
CA TRP A 135 -46.11 31.58 25.83
C TRP A 135 -46.16 33.02 26.33
N LEU A 136 -45.08 33.80 26.23
CA LEU A 136 -45.10 35.22 26.60
C LEU A 136 -46.12 36.02 25.78
N VAL A 137 -46.27 35.69 24.50
CA VAL A 137 -47.30 36.29 23.63
C VAL A 137 -48.70 35.90 24.13
N GLU A 138 -48.97 34.62 24.38
CA GLU A 138 -50.25 34.15 24.95
C GLU A 138 -50.56 34.78 26.32
N LEU A 139 -49.55 34.93 27.17
CA LEU A 139 -49.67 35.59 28.45
C LEU A 139 -50.10 37.05 28.25
N TYR A 140 -49.34 37.79 27.44
CA TYR A 140 -49.61 39.21 27.22
C TYR A 140 -50.97 39.44 26.57
N THR A 141 -51.42 38.60 25.64
CA THR A 141 -52.74 38.74 25.01
C THR A 141 -53.88 38.58 26.02
N VAL A 142 -53.77 37.62 26.95
CA VAL A 142 -54.76 37.45 28.03
C VAL A 142 -54.71 38.62 29.01
N LEU A 143 -53.52 39.13 29.35
CA LEU A 143 -53.38 40.21 30.33
C LEU A 143 -53.71 41.60 29.75
N ALA A 144 -53.55 41.81 28.46
CA ALA A 144 -53.90 43.07 27.79
C ALA A 144 -55.41 43.34 27.82
N GLY A 145 -56.26 42.31 27.99
CA GLY A 145 -57.71 42.45 28.14
C GLY A 145 -58.17 42.98 29.50
N ARG A 146 -57.25 43.37 30.39
CA ARG A 146 -57.59 43.85 31.73
C ARG A 146 -58.11 45.28 31.70
N PRO A 147 -59.23 45.56 32.38
CA PRO A 147 -59.69 46.93 32.57
C PRO A 147 -58.67 47.79 33.31
N SER A 148 -58.47 49.03 32.87
CA SER A 148 -57.52 49.98 33.47
C SER A 148 -57.77 50.24 34.95
N TRP A 149 -59.03 50.19 35.40
CA TRP A 149 -59.41 50.38 36.80
C TRP A 149 -58.84 49.32 37.76
N TRP A 150 -58.36 48.16 37.25
CA TRP A 150 -57.69 47.15 38.08
C TRP A 150 -56.46 47.71 38.80
N VAL A 151 -55.79 48.74 38.25
CA VAL A 151 -54.65 49.41 38.89
C VAL A 151 -55.00 49.96 40.29
N LEU A 152 -56.26 50.30 40.54
CA LEU A 152 -56.74 50.80 41.82
C LEU A 152 -57.00 49.68 42.85
N MET A 153 -56.97 48.41 42.46
CA MET A 153 -57.19 47.29 43.37
C MET A 153 -55.93 46.95 44.20
N PRO A 154 -56.12 46.45 45.44
CA PRO A 154 -55.05 45.82 46.22
C PRO A 154 -54.30 44.74 45.41
N GLN A 155 -52.97 44.67 45.60
CA GLN A 155 -52.10 43.77 44.84
C GLN A 155 -52.53 42.30 44.94
N GLU A 156 -52.88 41.83 46.15
CA GLU A 156 -53.35 40.45 46.37
C GLU A 156 -54.62 40.12 45.58
N TRP A 157 -55.54 41.10 45.49
CA TRP A 157 -56.79 40.92 44.75
C TRP A 157 -56.54 40.88 43.24
N ARG A 158 -55.61 41.70 42.76
CA ARG A 158 -55.15 41.65 41.37
C ARG A 158 -54.48 40.33 41.05
N ASN A 159 -53.55 39.86 41.89
CA ASN A 159 -52.82 38.62 41.69
C ASN A 159 -53.78 37.42 41.64
N ARG A 160 -54.72 37.32 42.58
CA ARG A 160 -55.72 36.24 42.60
C ARG A 160 -56.59 36.24 41.33
N ARG A 161 -57.03 37.42 40.87
CA ARG A 161 -57.80 37.54 39.62
C ARG A 161 -56.96 37.24 38.38
N GLU A 162 -55.71 37.66 38.38
CA GLU A 162 -54.71 37.33 37.35
C GLU A 162 -54.53 35.83 37.22
N HIS A 163 -54.26 35.13 38.32
CA HIS A 163 -54.07 33.68 38.33
C HIS A 163 -55.32 32.95 37.83
N GLU A 164 -56.51 33.39 38.24
CA GLU A 164 -57.76 32.77 37.76
C GLU A 164 -58.01 33.00 36.27
N LEU A 165 -57.71 34.19 35.75
CA LEU A 165 -57.79 34.48 34.31
C LEU A 165 -56.81 33.61 33.51
N LEU A 166 -55.57 33.49 33.97
CA LEU A 166 -54.55 32.68 33.30
C LEU A 166 -54.88 31.19 33.34
N ARG A 167 -55.41 30.70 34.47
CA ARG A 167 -55.89 29.32 34.63
C ARG A 167 -57.08 29.04 33.70
N ARG A 168 -58.06 29.95 33.63
CA ARG A 168 -59.24 29.80 32.78
C ARG A 168 -58.89 29.77 31.28
N ASN A 169 -57.90 30.56 30.87
CA ASN A 169 -57.41 30.60 29.49
C ASN A 169 -56.36 29.52 29.19
N LYS A 170 -56.06 28.61 30.14
CA LYS A 170 -55.05 27.54 29.99
C LYS A 170 -53.67 28.06 29.59
N VAL A 171 -53.30 29.21 30.12
CA VAL A 171 -51.98 29.83 29.86
C VAL A 171 -51.01 29.50 30.98
N PHE A 172 -51.48 29.49 32.23
CA PHE A 172 -50.64 29.21 33.39
C PHE A 172 -51.48 28.79 34.60
N ASP A 173 -51.16 27.65 35.21
CA ASP A 173 -51.73 27.22 36.49
C ASP A 173 -50.77 27.54 37.64
N ALA A 174 -51.05 28.65 38.33
CA ALA A 174 -50.26 29.14 39.47
C ALA A 174 -50.19 28.11 40.61
N LYS A 175 -51.25 27.36 40.86
CA LYS A 175 -51.30 26.38 41.95
C LYS A 175 -50.38 25.21 41.64
N ARG A 176 -50.50 24.64 40.44
CA ARG A 176 -49.64 23.53 39.98
C ARG A 176 -48.18 23.94 39.90
N TYR A 177 -47.89 25.17 39.48
CA TYR A 177 -46.53 25.69 39.45
C TYR A 177 -45.91 25.73 40.86
N LEU A 178 -46.64 26.21 41.87
CA LEU A 178 -46.17 26.24 43.25
C LEU A 178 -46.05 24.84 43.88
N GLU A 179 -46.95 23.92 43.52
CA GLU A 179 -46.84 22.50 43.92
C GLU A 179 -45.58 21.84 43.34
N ARG A 180 -45.23 22.18 42.10
CA ARG A 180 -44.03 21.66 41.42
C ARG A 180 -42.73 22.31 41.92
N TYR A 181 -42.80 23.56 42.37
CA TYR A 181 -41.63 24.34 42.81
C TYR A 181 -41.85 24.89 44.23
N PRO A 182 -41.66 24.05 45.27
CA PRO A 182 -41.89 24.45 46.66
C PRO A 182 -40.98 25.58 47.14
N ASP A 183 -39.81 25.74 46.52
CA ASP A 183 -38.88 26.83 46.79
C ASP A 183 -39.48 28.21 46.42
N VAL A 184 -40.24 28.27 45.33
CA VAL A 184 -40.98 29.48 44.93
C VAL A 184 -42.11 29.76 45.92
N SER A 185 -42.81 28.71 46.35
CA SER A 185 -43.86 28.82 47.37
C SER A 185 -43.31 29.32 48.70
N ALA A 186 -42.16 28.82 49.13
CA ALA A 186 -41.50 29.21 50.38
C ALA A 186 -41.01 30.67 50.33
N ALA A 187 -40.58 31.14 49.16
CA ALA A 187 -40.19 32.54 48.95
C ALA A 187 -41.38 33.52 48.93
N GLY A 188 -42.62 33.02 48.87
CA GLY A 188 -43.82 33.85 48.81
C GLY A 188 -43.91 34.74 47.57
N MET A 189 -43.14 34.43 46.51
CA MET A 189 -43.12 35.21 45.28
C MET A 189 -44.33 34.85 44.41
N ASP A 190 -44.90 35.84 43.72
CA ASP A 190 -45.91 35.60 42.70
C ASP A 190 -45.37 34.61 41.64
N PRO A 191 -46.06 33.49 41.36
CA PRO A 191 -45.53 32.41 40.52
C PRO A 191 -45.38 32.82 39.05
N VAL A 192 -46.26 33.69 38.53
CA VAL A 192 -46.18 34.19 37.14
C VAL A 192 -44.97 35.09 37.01
N ARG A 193 -44.80 36.03 37.94
CA ARG A 193 -43.64 36.94 38.01
C ARG A 193 -42.34 36.17 38.21
N HIS A 194 -42.31 35.20 39.11
CA HIS A 194 -41.15 34.33 39.33
C HIS A 194 -40.77 33.62 38.02
N TYR A 195 -41.75 33.06 37.31
CA TYR A 195 -41.46 32.35 36.07
C TYR A 195 -40.82 33.26 35.01
N ILE A 196 -41.36 34.47 34.82
CA ILE A 196 -40.82 35.44 33.85
C ILE A 196 -39.42 35.92 34.25
N MET A 197 -39.22 36.25 35.53
CA MET A 197 -37.96 36.84 36.00
C MET A 197 -36.83 35.82 36.18
N HIS A 198 -37.17 34.58 36.56
CA HIS A 198 -36.21 33.56 36.97
C HIS A 198 -36.49 32.21 36.30
N GLY A 199 -37.73 31.73 36.36
CA GLY A 199 -38.08 30.36 35.94
C GLY A 199 -37.76 30.02 34.49
N MET A 200 -37.84 30.98 33.55
CA MET A 200 -37.47 30.78 32.15
C MET A 200 -35.96 30.53 31.97
N ILE A 201 -35.11 31.28 32.69
CA ILE A 201 -33.65 31.14 32.64
C ILE A 201 -33.20 29.89 33.40
N GLU A 202 -33.91 29.55 34.47
CA GLU A 202 -33.70 28.33 35.26
C GLU A 202 -34.19 27.06 34.54
N GLY A 203 -34.81 27.17 33.36
CA GLY A 203 -35.33 26.03 32.60
C GLY A 203 -36.53 25.34 33.24
N ARG A 204 -37.25 26.04 34.13
CA ARG A 204 -38.47 25.51 34.74
C ARG A 204 -39.56 25.35 33.69
N ARG A 205 -40.38 24.31 33.87
CA ARG A 205 -41.60 24.09 33.10
C ARG A 205 -42.81 24.48 33.93
N PHE A 206 -43.80 25.08 33.29
CA PHE A 206 -45.11 25.34 33.88
C PHE A 206 -46.15 24.50 33.17
N ASP A 207 -47.20 24.14 33.90
CA ASP A 207 -48.34 23.43 33.32
C ASP A 207 -49.38 24.46 32.85
N ARG A 208 -50.04 24.14 31.73
CA ARG A 208 -51.16 24.88 31.15
C ARG A 208 -52.50 24.32 31.64
#